data_AF-A0A6L8FI78-F1
#
_entry.id   AF-A0A6L8FI78-F1
#
_cell.length_a   1.000
_cell.length_b   1.000
_cell.length_c   1.000
_cell.angle_alpha   90.00
_cell.angle_beta   90.00
_cell.angle_gamma   90.00
#
_symmetry.space_group_name_H-M   'P 1'
#
loop_
_entity.id
_entity.type
_entity.pdbx_description
1 polymer ?
#
loop_
_entity_poly.entity_id
_entity_poly.type
_entity_poly.pdbx_seq_one_letter_code
_entity_poly.pdbx_strand_id
1 'polypeptide(L)'
;MYRPFLLVALRRPRLWPALLSGAWAFRSKDWYRKAPFLPLPSKAYMRWRLETAYGEPDAVPPADEIARFVTWSAEMRRRMRPDRRVPLAVKLLLIVGLAAFMVWVNLRAGDVEGALDAAAAAGYPGLFAVSVVSGFNVVWPVPVAWFYPFLIEAGFGPVPTLATIAVGMTGGDLLGYLIGNTTRNISSYRLARFRVRAEAWHARHRFLPLALLFLYAAFVPLPNELLVIPMAYMRYSMAAVMAAVLFGNVIFNTLMAMGVSLIFGAGG
;
A
#
# COMPACT_ATOMS: atom_id res chain seq x y z
N MET A 1 -11.50 37.32 -22.11
CA MET A 1 -10.55 36.57 -21.26
C MET A 1 -9.52 35.71 -22.01
N TYR A 2 -9.85 34.73 -22.85
CA TYR A 2 -8.82 33.87 -23.51
C TYR A 2 -8.22 34.42 -24.82
N ARG A 3 -8.75 35.52 -25.37
CA ARG A 3 -8.26 36.13 -26.63
C ARG A 3 -6.75 36.44 -26.63
N PRO A 4 -6.15 36.99 -25.56
CA PRO A 4 -4.70 37.24 -25.52
C PRO A 4 -3.86 35.96 -25.61
N PHE A 5 -4.33 34.87 -24.98
CA PHE A 5 -3.66 33.56 -25.05
C PHE A 5 -3.72 32.96 -26.46
N LEU A 6 -4.83 33.14 -27.17
CA LEU A 6 -4.96 32.74 -28.58
C LEU A 6 -4.01 33.56 -29.47
N LEU A 7 -3.90 34.86 -29.24
CA LEU A 7 -2.99 35.72 -29.99
C LEU A 7 -1.52 35.34 -29.76
N VAL A 8 -1.14 34.99 -28.52
CA VAL A 8 0.19 34.45 -28.21
C VAL A 8 0.40 33.10 -28.90
N ALA A 9 -0.59 32.21 -28.89
CA ALA A 9 -0.50 30.92 -29.58
C ALA A 9 -0.28 31.10 -31.09
N LEU A 10 -0.98 32.04 -31.73
CA LEU A 10 -0.85 32.32 -33.17
C LEU A 10 0.50 32.98 -33.50
N ARG A 11 0.96 33.95 -32.69
CA ARG A 11 2.21 34.68 -32.95
C ARG A 11 3.47 33.92 -32.55
N ARG A 12 3.38 32.94 -31.64
CA ARG A 12 4.54 32.22 -31.08
C ARG A 12 4.29 30.70 -31.02
N PRO A 13 4.39 29.97 -32.14
CA PRO A 13 4.11 28.52 -32.19
C PRO A 13 4.96 27.69 -31.24
N ARG A 14 6.19 28.13 -30.96
CA ARG A 14 7.11 27.49 -30.01
C ARG A 14 6.55 27.38 -28.59
N LEU A 15 5.55 28.20 -28.22
CA LEU A 15 4.93 28.19 -26.89
C LEU A 15 3.75 27.22 -26.76
N TRP A 16 3.32 26.56 -27.85
CA TRP A 16 2.19 25.63 -27.82
C TRP A 16 2.33 24.54 -26.75
N PRO A 17 3.50 23.87 -26.58
CA PRO A 17 3.63 22.83 -25.55
C PRO A 17 3.43 23.39 -24.14
N ALA A 18 3.91 24.61 -23.89
CA ALA A 18 3.80 25.26 -22.60
C ALA A 18 2.36 25.75 -22.32
N LEU A 19 1.68 26.28 -23.33
CA LEU A 19 0.27 26.68 -23.28
C LEU A 19 -0.64 25.48 -23.05
N LEU A 20 -0.48 24.40 -23.81
CA LEU A 20 -1.26 23.16 -23.67
C LEU A 20 -1.01 22.50 -22.31
N SER A 21 0.26 22.42 -21.89
CA SER A 21 0.60 21.95 -20.55
C SER A 21 -0.10 22.80 -19.49
N GLY A 22 -0.06 24.14 -19.63
CA GLY A 22 -0.72 25.11 -18.76
C GLY A 22 -2.22 24.85 -18.65
N ALA A 23 -2.90 24.82 -19.79
CA ALA A 23 -4.33 24.52 -19.89
C ALA A 23 -4.66 23.20 -19.19
N TRP A 24 -3.94 22.12 -19.49
CA TRP A 24 -4.18 20.81 -18.92
C TRP A 24 -4.03 20.75 -17.39
N ALA A 25 -3.00 21.41 -16.84
CA ALA A 25 -2.73 21.38 -15.40
C ALA A 25 -3.75 22.19 -14.60
N PHE A 26 -4.24 23.30 -15.15
CA PHE A 26 -5.18 24.19 -14.48
C PHE A 26 -6.63 24.01 -14.98
N ARG A 27 -6.90 22.95 -15.75
CA ARG A 27 -8.22 22.70 -16.34
C ARG A 27 -9.33 22.66 -15.28
N SER A 28 -10.50 23.15 -15.66
CA SER A 28 -11.73 22.92 -14.88
C SER A 28 -12.02 21.43 -14.75
N LYS A 29 -12.67 20.98 -13.67
CA LYS A 29 -13.09 19.58 -13.50
C LYS A 29 -14.17 19.18 -14.51
N ASP A 30 -15.04 20.11 -14.91
CA ASP A 30 -16.21 19.85 -15.76
C ASP A 30 -16.01 20.30 -17.22
N TRP A 31 -14.75 20.42 -17.66
CA TRP A 31 -14.39 20.92 -19.00
C TRP A 31 -15.06 20.14 -20.14
N TYR A 32 -15.32 18.85 -19.96
CA TYR A 32 -15.93 17.94 -20.94
C TYR A 32 -17.46 18.04 -21.01
N ARG A 33 -18.11 18.74 -20.07
CA ARG A 33 -19.59 18.87 -20.02
C ARG A 33 -20.10 20.15 -20.68
N LYS A 34 -19.22 21.08 -21.00
CA LYS A 34 -19.60 22.42 -21.50
C LYS A 34 -18.75 22.77 -22.73
N ALA A 35 -19.43 23.19 -23.80
CA ALA A 35 -18.75 23.78 -24.95
C ALA A 35 -17.82 24.93 -24.49
N PRO A 36 -16.59 25.07 -25.04
CA PRO A 36 -16.07 24.42 -26.23
C PRO A 36 -15.40 23.04 -26.00
N PHE A 37 -15.65 22.37 -24.88
CA PHE A 37 -15.07 21.06 -24.55
C PHE A 37 -13.54 21.01 -24.56
N LEU A 38 -12.90 22.16 -24.33
CA LEU A 38 -11.45 22.27 -24.23
C LEU A 38 -11.05 22.25 -22.75
N PRO A 39 -9.93 21.61 -22.38
CA PRO A 39 -9.42 21.54 -21.01
C PRO A 39 -8.80 22.89 -20.60
N LEU A 40 -9.59 23.96 -20.66
CA LEU A 40 -9.18 25.31 -20.29
C LEU A 40 -9.37 25.55 -18.78
N PRO A 41 -8.57 26.45 -18.18
CA PRO A 41 -8.80 26.87 -16.80
C PRO A 41 -10.16 27.53 -16.64
N SER A 42 -10.80 27.39 -15.47
CA SER A 42 -12.11 28.00 -15.23
C SER A 42 -12.05 29.53 -15.25
N LYS A 43 -13.16 30.20 -15.58
CA LYS A 43 -13.21 31.66 -15.57
C LYS A 43 -12.92 32.24 -14.18
N ALA A 44 -13.48 31.61 -13.13
CA ALA A 44 -13.25 32.00 -11.75
C ALA A 44 -11.78 31.90 -11.34
N TYR A 45 -11.11 30.82 -11.74
CA TYR A 45 -9.67 30.66 -11.49
C TYR A 45 -8.86 31.77 -12.16
N MET A 46 -9.20 32.10 -13.40
CA MET A 46 -8.45 33.11 -14.14
C MET A 46 -8.67 34.53 -13.62
N ARG A 47 -9.91 34.89 -13.23
CA ARG A 47 -10.19 36.14 -12.54
C ARG A 47 -9.37 36.28 -11.26
N TRP A 48 -9.38 35.26 -10.42
CA TRP A 48 -8.58 35.25 -9.18
C TRP A 48 -7.08 35.41 -9.46
N ARG A 49 -6.56 34.75 -10.50
CA ARG A 49 -5.15 34.89 -10.90
C ARG A 49 -4.80 36.30 -11.37
N LEU A 50 -5.70 36.95 -12.12
CA LEU A 50 -5.49 38.32 -12.61
C LEU A 50 -5.59 39.33 -11.47
N GLU A 51 -6.59 39.19 -10.59
CA GLU A 51 -6.73 40.00 -9.39
C GLU A 51 -5.50 39.94 -8.49
N THR A 52 -4.93 38.73 -8.29
CA THR A 52 -3.71 38.57 -7.47
C THR A 52 -2.45 39.15 -8.13
N ALA A 53 -2.36 39.11 -9.46
CA ALA A 53 -1.16 39.53 -10.19
C ALA A 53 -1.17 41.01 -10.59
N TYR A 54 -2.34 41.57 -10.88
CA TYR A 54 -2.52 42.89 -11.45
C TYR A 54 -3.46 43.79 -10.62
N GLY A 55 -4.06 43.28 -9.55
CA GLY A 55 -5.03 44.02 -8.72
C GLY A 55 -6.44 44.10 -9.31
N GLU A 56 -6.64 43.67 -10.56
CA GLU A 56 -7.92 43.75 -11.27
C GLU A 56 -8.34 42.38 -11.84
N PRO A 57 -9.59 41.92 -11.58
CA PRO A 57 -10.06 40.60 -12.03
C PRO A 57 -10.15 40.43 -13.56
N ASP A 58 -10.35 41.54 -14.29
CA ASP A 58 -10.57 41.55 -15.73
C ASP A 58 -9.40 42.20 -16.51
N ALA A 59 -8.25 42.37 -15.86
CA ALA A 59 -7.03 42.85 -16.49
C ALA A 59 -6.70 42.05 -17.76
N VAL A 60 -6.17 42.73 -18.77
CA VAL A 60 -5.73 42.12 -20.03
C VAL A 60 -4.20 42.15 -20.08
N PRO A 61 -3.51 41.05 -19.73
CA PRO A 61 -2.06 41.04 -19.70
C PRO A 61 -1.46 41.24 -21.09
N PRO A 62 -0.33 41.95 -21.21
CA PRO A 62 0.41 42.06 -22.45
C PRO A 62 0.89 40.68 -22.94
N ALA A 63 0.99 40.51 -24.25
CA ALA A 63 1.29 39.22 -24.89
C ALA A 63 2.68 38.66 -24.52
N ASP A 64 3.66 39.54 -24.30
CA ASP A 64 4.99 39.19 -23.83
C ASP A 64 4.98 38.67 -22.39
N GLU A 65 4.17 39.26 -21.50
CA GLU A 65 4.02 38.78 -20.12
C GLU A 65 3.40 37.40 -20.06
N ILE A 66 2.37 37.16 -20.87
CA ILE A 66 1.76 35.83 -21.02
C ILE A 66 2.81 34.83 -21.49
N ALA A 67 3.63 35.19 -22.46
CA ALA A 67 4.71 34.33 -22.95
C ALA A 67 5.73 34.02 -21.85
N ARG A 68 6.17 35.03 -21.06
CA ARG A 68 7.07 34.82 -19.92
C ARG A 68 6.43 33.89 -18.89
N PHE A 69 5.19 34.19 -18.48
CA PHE A 69 4.45 33.44 -17.47
C PHE A 69 4.27 31.97 -17.86
N VAL A 70 3.87 31.70 -19.11
CA VAL A 70 3.62 30.35 -19.60
C VAL A 70 4.92 29.55 -19.68
N THR A 71 6.02 30.18 -20.11
CA THR A 71 7.34 29.57 -20.18
C THR A 71 7.85 29.22 -18.78
N TRP A 72 7.83 30.19 -17.86
CA TRP A 72 8.21 30.01 -16.46
C TRP A 72 7.36 28.93 -15.78
N SER A 73 6.04 28.95 -15.99
CA SER A 73 5.12 27.96 -15.40
C SER A 73 5.36 26.54 -15.95
N ALA A 74 5.72 26.41 -17.22
CA ALA A 74 6.10 25.13 -17.81
C ALA A 74 7.44 24.63 -17.24
N GLU A 75 8.40 25.52 -17.05
CA GLU A 75 9.71 25.19 -16.46
C GLU A 75 9.59 24.79 -14.99
N MET A 76 8.87 25.56 -14.18
CA MET A 76 8.62 25.25 -12.78
C MET A 76 7.94 23.89 -12.61
N ARG A 77 6.99 23.54 -13.49
CA ARG A 77 6.38 22.21 -13.46
C ARG A 77 7.31 21.09 -13.87
N ARG A 78 8.31 21.34 -14.72
CA ARG A 78 9.37 20.37 -15.00
C ARG A 78 10.29 20.20 -13.79
N ARG A 79 10.69 21.30 -13.14
CA ARG A 79 11.56 21.29 -11.95
C ARG A 79 10.88 20.71 -10.71
N MET A 80 9.58 20.95 -10.53
CA MET A 80 8.79 20.44 -9.40
C MET A 80 8.20 19.04 -9.64
N ARG A 81 8.38 18.45 -10.83
CA ARG A 81 8.04 17.04 -11.01
C ARG A 81 9.04 16.24 -10.18
N PRO A 82 8.60 15.52 -9.12
CA PRO A 82 9.52 14.69 -8.38
C PRO A 82 10.03 13.64 -9.36
N ASP A 83 11.33 13.69 -9.64
CA ASP A 83 12.00 12.70 -10.45
C ASP A 83 12.03 11.39 -9.64
N ARG A 84 10.99 10.58 -9.85
CA ARG A 84 10.83 9.31 -9.14
C ARG A 84 9.87 8.40 -9.89
N ARG A 85 10.15 8.19 -11.17
CA ARG A 85 9.72 6.95 -11.82
C ARG A 85 10.85 5.96 -11.60
N VAL A 86 10.77 5.19 -10.52
CA VAL A 86 11.47 3.91 -10.48
C VAL A 86 11.09 3.20 -11.79
N PRO A 87 12.05 2.96 -12.71
CA PRO A 87 11.75 2.40 -14.02
C PRO A 87 10.89 1.14 -13.83
N LEU A 88 9.96 0.88 -14.74
CA LEU A 88 9.16 -0.35 -14.68
C LEU A 88 10.09 -1.57 -14.58
N ALA A 89 11.22 -1.53 -15.30
CA ALA A 89 12.29 -2.51 -15.21
C ALA A 89 12.80 -2.74 -13.78
N VAL A 90 13.07 -1.68 -13.00
CA VAL A 90 13.56 -1.82 -11.61
C VAL A 90 12.47 -2.40 -10.70
N LYS A 91 11.19 -2.03 -10.90
CA LYS A 91 10.08 -2.65 -10.14
C LYS A 91 9.94 -4.14 -10.47
N LEU A 92 10.02 -4.49 -11.75
CA LEU A 92 9.97 -5.87 -12.19
C LEU A 92 11.16 -6.65 -11.66
N LEU A 93 12.36 -6.06 -11.66
CA LEU A 93 13.57 -6.68 -11.13
C LEU A 93 13.50 -6.89 -9.62
N LEU A 94 12.90 -5.97 -8.86
CA LEU A 94 12.62 -6.16 -7.43
C LEU A 94 11.59 -7.27 -7.18
N ILE A 95 10.53 -7.36 -7.98
CA ILE A 95 9.52 -8.43 -7.87
C ILE A 95 10.15 -9.79 -8.21
N VAL A 96 10.89 -9.87 -9.32
CA VAL A 96 11.59 -11.08 -9.75
C VAL A 96 12.66 -11.48 -8.74
N GLY A 97 13.39 -10.50 -8.20
CA GLY A 97 14.39 -10.73 -7.15
C GLY A 97 13.77 -11.24 -5.84
N LEU A 98 12.63 -10.69 -5.43
CA LEU A 98 11.89 -11.17 -4.27
C LEU A 98 11.34 -12.59 -4.49
N ALA A 99 10.77 -12.87 -5.66
CA ALA A 99 10.31 -14.21 -6.01
C ALA A 99 11.46 -15.21 -6.08
N ALA A 100 12.60 -14.85 -6.68
CA ALA A 100 13.79 -15.68 -6.73
C ALA A 100 14.39 -15.92 -5.33
N PHE A 101 14.37 -14.90 -4.46
CA PHE A 101 14.75 -15.04 -3.06
C PHE A 101 13.82 -16.00 -2.31
N MET A 102 12.50 -15.88 -2.49
CA MET A 102 11.52 -16.81 -1.93
C MET A 102 11.75 -18.25 -2.41
N VAL A 103 11.97 -18.45 -3.71
CA VAL A 103 12.30 -19.77 -4.28
C VAL A 103 13.63 -20.28 -3.74
N TRP A 104 14.66 -19.44 -3.63
CA TRP A 104 15.96 -19.82 -3.09
C TRP A 104 15.88 -20.20 -1.60
N VAL A 105 15.11 -19.46 -0.79
CA VAL A 105 14.81 -19.82 0.60
C VAL A 105 14.07 -21.16 0.63
N ASN A 106 13.07 -21.36 -0.22
CA ASN A 106 12.32 -22.62 -0.30
C ASN A 106 13.20 -23.82 -0.73
N LEU A 107 14.13 -23.62 -1.67
CA LEU A 107 15.07 -24.65 -2.12
C LEU A 107 16.18 -24.95 -1.09
N ARG A 108 16.49 -24.00 -0.20
CA ARG A 108 17.43 -24.17 0.92
C ARG A 108 16.76 -24.48 2.24
N ALA A 109 15.43 -24.43 2.29
CA ALA A 109 14.59 -24.92 3.36
C ALA A 109 14.57 -26.46 3.42
N GLY A 110 15.60 -27.15 2.93
CA GLY A 110 15.74 -28.61 3.00
C GLY A 110 15.93 -29.15 4.42
N ASP A 111 15.65 -28.37 5.44
CA ASP A 111 15.64 -28.79 6.85
C ASP A 111 14.51 -28.10 7.66
N VAL A 112 13.34 -27.84 7.03
CA VAL A 112 12.16 -27.40 7.80
C VAL A 112 11.78 -28.47 8.82
N GLU A 113 11.89 -29.74 8.42
CA GLU A 113 11.63 -30.88 9.30
C GLU A 113 12.59 -30.89 10.48
N GLY A 114 13.91 -30.72 10.30
CA GLY A 114 14.84 -30.63 11.43
C GLY A 114 14.65 -29.40 12.31
N ALA A 115 14.26 -28.25 11.73
CA ALA A 115 13.88 -27.07 12.51
C ALA A 115 12.59 -27.31 13.33
N LEU A 116 11.62 -28.02 12.76
CA LEU A 116 10.39 -28.43 13.44
C LEU A 116 10.65 -29.51 14.49
N ASP A 117 11.55 -30.47 14.24
CA ASP A 117 11.97 -31.51 15.18
C ASP A 117 12.67 -30.88 16.39
N ALA A 118 13.62 -29.96 16.15
CA ALA A 118 14.28 -29.21 17.21
C ALA A 118 13.30 -28.35 18.01
N ALA A 119 12.32 -27.74 17.34
CA ALA A 119 11.27 -26.97 17.99
C ALA A 119 10.29 -27.86 18.77
N ALA A 120 9.95 -29.04 18.24
CA ALA A 120 9.09 -30.02 18.87
C ALA A 120 9.75 -30.59 20.13
N ALA A 121 11.06 -30.85 20.08
CA ALA A 121 11.84 -31.26 21.25
C ALA A 121 11.82 -30.21 22.39
N ALA A 122 11.72 -28.93 22.04
CA ALA A 122 11.58 -27.83 23.00
C ALA A 122 10.11 -27.62 23.46
N GLY A 123 9.14 -28.38 22.95
CA GLY A 123 7.72 -28.26 23.30
C GLY A 123 7.06 -26.98 22.79
N TYR A 124 6.05 -26.49 23.51
CA TYR A 124 5.30 -25.27 23.12
C TYR A 124 6.16 -24.00 22.96
N PRO A 125 7.23 -23.76 23.75
CA PRO A 125 8.15 -22.66 23.51
C PRO A 125 8.85 -22.71 22.14
N GLY A 126 9.28 -23.90 21.71
CA GLY A 126 9.88 -24.07 20.38
C GLY A 126 8.86 -23.84 19.27
N LEU A 127 7.67 -24.41 19.42
CA LEU A 127 6.55 -24.18 18.51
C LEU A 127 6.18 -22.69 18.40
N PHE A 128 6.17 -21.96 19.53
CA PHE A 128 5.93 -20.53 19.55
C PHE A 128 6.99 -19.76 18.76
N ALA A 129 8.28 -20.07 18.96
CA ALA A 129 9.38 -19.41 18.26
C ALA A 129 9.30 -19.60 16.74
N VAL A 130 9.07 -20.84 16.30
CA VAL A 130 8.87 -21.14 14.87
C VAL A 130 7.64 -20.43 14.31
N SER A 131 6.56 -20.35 15.09
CA SER A 131 5.33 -19.66 14.71
C SER A 131 5.49 -18.15 14.59
N VAL A 132 6.35 -17.52 15.40
CA VAL A 132 6.69 -16.08 15.24
C VAL A 132 7.44 -15.83 13.93
N VAL A 133 8.39 -16.70 13.59
CA VAL A 133 9.16 -16.58 12.34
C VAL A 133 8.27 -16.82 11.12
N SER A 134 7.42 -17.85 11.17
CA SER A 134 6.42 -18.15 10.13
C SER A 134 5.33 -17.07 10.05
N GLY A 135 4.98 -16.44 11.18
CA GLY A 135 4.06 -15.31 11.22
C GLY A 135 4.50 -14.11 10.39
N PHE A 136 5.80 -13.98 10.12
CA PHE A 136 6.33 -12.99 9.20
C PHE A 136 6.33 -13.55 7.77
N ASN A 137 5.14 -13.73 7.19
CA ASN A 137 4.88 -14.41 5.92
C ASN A 137 5.64 -13.80 4.72
N VAL A 138 6.12 -12.55 4.83
CA VAL A 138 7.00 -11.93 3.83
C VAL A 138 8.36 -12.64 3.74
N VAL A 139 8.88 -13.16 4.85
CA VAL A 139 10.16 -13.87 4.92
C VAL A 139 9.96 -15.38 4.79
N TRP A 140 8.91 -15.92 5.42
CA TRP A 140 8.61 -17.35 5.40
C TRP A 140 7.14 -17.62 5.09
N PRO A 141 6.76 -17.88 3.82
CA PRO A 141 5.36 -17.92 3.40
C PRO A 141 4.63 -19.24 3.69
N VAL A 142 5.20 -20.14 4.50
CA VAL A 142 4.58 -21.42 4.85
C VAL A 142 4.03 -21.34 6.28
N PRO A 143 2.70 -21.41 6.46
CA PRO A 143 2.09 -21.42 7.78
C PRO A 143 2.45 -22.69 8.56
N VAL A 144 2.81 -22.54 9.85
CA VAL A 144 3.11 -23.70 10.72
C VAL A 144 1.95 -24.68 10.81
N ALA A 145 0.70 -24.22 10.70
CA ALA A 145 -0.50 -25.06 10.70
C ALA A 145 -0.54 -26.11 9.56
N TRP A 146 0.29 -25.95 8.51
CA TRP A 146 0.44 -26.99 7.49
C TRP A 146 1.03 -28.30 8.06
N PHE A 147 1.86 -28.19 9.10
CA PHE A 147 2.50 -29.32 9.77
C PHE A 147 1.66 -29.86 10.94
N TYR A 148 0.38 -29.50 11.00
CA TYR A 148 -0.48 -29.86 12.13
C TYR A 148 -0.56 -31.37 12.42
N PRO A 149 -0.76 -32.28 11.44
CA PRO A 149 -0.77 -33.72 11.72
C PRO A 149 0.52 -34.21 12.40
N PHE A 150 1.66 -33.77 11.89
CA PHE A 150 2.98 -34.08 12.44
C PHE A 150 3.11 -33.60 13.91
N LEU A 151 2.63 -32.40 14.23
CA LEU A 151 2.67 -31.88 15.60
C LEU A 151 1.81 -32.70 16.56
N ILE A 152 0.66 -33.21 16.12
CA ILE A 152 -0.19 -34.09 16.93
C ILE A 152 0.48 -35.46 17.14
N GLU A 153 1.10 -36.01 16.09
CA GLU A 153 1.89 -37.26 16.19
C GLU A 153 3.10 -37.11 17.12
N ALA A 154 3.72 -35.93 17.14
CA ALA A 154 4.78 -35.56 18.09
C ALA A 154 4.28 -35.40 19.55
N GLY A 155 2.98 -35.57 19.81
CA GLY A 155 2.38 -35.59 21.14
C GLY A 155 1.83 -34.24 21.62
N PHE A 156 1.72 -33.24 20.74
CA PHE A 156 1.13 -31.96 21.13
C PHE A 156 -0.40 -32.05 21.22
N GLY A 157 -0.97 -31.28 22.15
CA GLY A 157 -2.42 -31.19 22.32
C GLY A 157 -3.07 -30.37 21.18
N PRO A 158 -4.25 -30.76 20.66
CA PRO A 158 -4.91 -30.06 19.54
C PRO A 158 -5.14 -28.56 19.76
N VAL A 159 -5.79 -28.21 20.89
CA VAL A 159 -6.17 -26.83 21.20
C VAL A 159 -4.95 -25.97 21.58
N PRO A 160 -4.05 -26.41 22.47
CA PRO A 160 -2.84 -25.65 22.79
C PRO A 160 -1.95 -25.40 21.55
N THR A 161 -1.82 -26.37 20.64
CA THR A 161 -1.05 -26.22 19.40
C THR A 161 -1.56 -25.06 18.56
N LEU A 162 -2.86 -25.04 18.25
CA LEU A 162 -3.48 -23.98 17.45
C LEU A 162 -3.40 -22.62 18.15
N ALA A 163 -3.58 -22.59 19.48
CA ALA A 163 -3.43 -21.37 20.26
C ALA A 163 -1.99 -20.83 20.21
N THR A 164 -0.99 -21.70 20.39
CA THR A 164 0.43 -21.34 20.31
C THR A 164 0.80 -20.83 18.92
N ILE A 165 0.33 -21.50 17.86
CA ILE A 165 0.56 -21.05 16.48
C ILE A 165 -0.07 -19.68 16.24
N ALA A 166 -1.33 -19.48 16.60
CA ALA A 166 -2.02 -18.21 16.38
C ALA A 166 -1.38 -17.04 17.15
N VAL A 167 -0.99 -17.26 18.41
CA VAL A 167 -0.30 -16.25 19.21
C VAL A 167 1.10 -15.97 18.66
N GLY A 168 1.84 -17.01 18.27
CA GLY A 168 3.15 -16.86 17.64
C GLY A 168 3.07 -16.07 16.34
N MET A 169 2.17 -16.45 15.43
CA MET A 169 1.98 -15.75 14.16
C MET A 169 1.62 -14.27 14.35
N THR A 170 0.75 -13.98 15.33
CA THR A 170 0.41 -12.60 15.70
C THR A 170 1.64 -11.83 16.21
N GLY A 171 2.60 -12.51 16.84
CA GLY A 171 3.90 -11.93 17.20
C GLY A 171 4.73 -11.51 15.99
N GLY A 172 4.70 -12.29 14.90
CA GLY A 172 5.29 -11.90 13.61
C GLY A 172 4.60 -10.68 13.00
N ASP A 173 3.27 -10.66 13.03
CA ASP A 173 2.45 -9.53 12.57
C ASP A 173 2.70 -8.24 13.35
N LEU A 174 2.99 -8.36 14.65
CA LEU A 174 3.41 -7.23 15.49
C LEU A 174 4.71 -6.59 14.99
N LEU A 175 5.69 -7.39 14.52
CA LEU A 175 6.92 -6.84 13.92
C LEU A 175 6.59 -6.02 12.65
N GLY A 176 5.71 -6.55 11.79
CA GLY A 176 5.21 -5.81 10.62
C GLY A 176 4.54 -4.50 11.02
N TYR A 177 3.70 -4.51 12.06
CA TYR A 177 3.08 -3.31 12.60
C TYR A 177 4.11 -2.27 13.08
N LEU A 178 5.12 -2.72 13.84
CA LEU A 178 6.19 -1.85 14.35
C LEU A 178 7.02 -1.22 13.21
N ILE A 179 7.32 -1.99 12.16
CA ILE A 179 8.00 -1.49 10.95
C ILE A 179 7.14 -0.42 10.27
N GLY A 180 5.84 -0.67 10.10
CA GLY A 180 4.91 0.29 9.50
C GLY A 180 4.78 1.59 10.31
N ASN A 181 4.73 1.49 11.64
CA ASN A 181 4.67 2.63 12.53
C ASN A 181 5.98 3.46 12.52
N THR A 182 7.14 2.79 12.48
CA THR A 182 8.46 3.45 12.45
C THR A 182 8.69 4.18 11.12
N THR A 183 8.30 3.57 10.01
CA THR A 183 8.49 4.12 8.65
C THR A 183 7.58 5.31 8.36
N ARG A 184 6.62 5.61 9.25
CA ARG A 184 5.64 6.70 9.11
C ARG A 184 6.27 8.07 8.85
N ASN A 185 7.40 8.36 9.47
CA ASN A 185 8.02 9.69 9.45
C ASN A 185 8.91 9.93 8.21
N ILE A 186 9.21 8.90 7.42
CA ILE A 186 10.10 8.96 6.24
C ILE A 186 9.30 9.39 4.97
N SER A 187 8.18 10.09 5.16
CA SER A 187 7.12 10.30 4.15
C SER A 187 7.61 10.80 2.78
N SER A 188 7.39 9.99 1.75
CA SER A 188 7.39 10.44 0.36
C SER A 188 6.03 11.07 -0.02
N TYR A 189 6.03 12.19 -0.75
CA TYR A 189 4.85 12.99 -1.13
C TYR A 189 3.68 12.19 -1.74
N ARG A 190 3.94 10.98 -2.26
CA ARG A 190 2.96 10.06 -2.86
C ARG A 190 2.11 9.33 -1.81
N LEU A 191 2.69 8.94 -0.68
CA LEU A 191 1.99 8.26 0.43
C LEU A 191 1.14 9.24 1.25
N ALA A 192 1.55 10.51 1.33
CA ALA A 192 0.79 11.56 2.01
C ALA A 192 -0.62 11.77 1.40
N ARG A 193 -0.77 11.65 0.08
CA ARG A 193 -2.08 11.75 -0.59
C ARG A 193 -2.99 10.56 -0.29
N PHE A 194 -2.42 9.36 -0.17
CA PHE A 194 -3.16 8.17 0.25
C PHE A 194 -3.66 8.33 1.68
N ARG A 195 -2.80 8.87 2.57
CA ARG A 195 -3.16 9.17 3.96
C ARG A 195 -4.38 10.09 4.06
N VAL A 196 -4.41 11.22 3.35
CA VAL A 196 -5.54 12.16 3.39
C VAL A 196 -6.86 11.53 2.90
N ARG A 197 -6.81 10.68 1.87
CA ARG A 197 -8.02 9.97 1.40
C ARG A 197 -8.46 8.88 2.35
N ALA A 198 -7.53 8.13 2.91
CA ALA A 198 -7.81 7.09 3.90
C ALA A 198 -8.37 7.70 5.18
N GLU A 199 -7.78 8.79 5.69
CA GLU A 199 -8.26 9.56 6.84
C GLU A 199 -9.72 10.04 6.66
N ALA A 200 -10.06 10.56 5.46
CA ALA A 200 -11.43 10.97 5.15
C ALA A 200 -12.44 9.81 5.17
N TRP A 201 -12.00 8.59 4.84
CA TRP A 201 -12.83 7.38 4.89
C TRP A 201 -12.88 6.78 6.32
N HIS A 202 -11.77 6.84 7.06
CA HIS A 202 -11.67 6.45 8.47
C HIS A 202 -12.63 7.22 9.37
N ALA A 203 -12.75 8.54 9.14
CA ALA A 203 -13.67 9.39 9.89
C ALA A 203 -15.13 8.93 9.79
N ARG A 204 -15.50 8.21 8.72
CA ARG A 204 -16.86 7.68 8.53
C ARG A 204 -17.03 6.23 8.97
N HIS A 205 -15.99 5.40 8.93
CA HIS A 205 -16.10 3.97 9.21
C HIS A 205 -14.90 3.43 9.99
N ARG A 206 -14.80 3.74 11.28
CA ARG A 206 -13.67 3.33 12.13
C ARG A 206 -13.50 1.82 12.24
N PHE A 207 -14.60 1.06 12.29
CA PHE A 207 -14.59 -0.38 12.52
C PHE A 207 -14.44 -1.23 11.26
N LEU A 208 -14.86 -0.72 10.09
CA LEU A 208 -14.87 -1.49 8.85
C LEU A 208 -13.49 -2.00 8.44
N PRO A 209 -12.39 -1.22 8.53
CA PRO A 209 -11.05 -1.73 8.18
C PRO A 209 -10.53 -2.80 9.12
N LEU A 210 -10.89 -2.74 10.40
CA LEU A 210 -10.55 -3.78 11.38
C LEU A 210 -11.34 -5.06 11.10
N ALA A 211 -12.62 -4.95 10.76
CA ALA A 211 -13.44 -6.09 10.35
C ALA A 211 -12.91 -6.73 9.06
N LEU A 212 -12.53 -5.90 8.07
CA LEU A 212 -11.92 -6.38 6.83
C LEU A 212 -10.56 -7.06 7.08
N LEU A 213 -9.74 -6.51 7.98
CA LEU A 213 -8.49 -7.16 8.38
C LEU A 213 -8.76 -8.51 9.02
N PHE A 214 -9.70 -8.60 9.96
CA PHE A 214 -10.07 -9.86 10.60
C PHE A 214 -10.53 -10.90 9.57
N LEU A 215 -11.44 -10.52 8.66
CA LEU A 215 -11.91 -11.42 7.61
C LEU A 215 -10.79 -11.81 6.65
N TYR A 216 -9.90 -10.88 6.31
CA TYR A 216 -8.73 -11.16 5.49
C TYR A 216 -7.82 -12.18 6.16
N ALA A 217 -7.43 -11.95 7.42
CA ALA A 217 -6.58 -12.84 8.19
C ALA A 217 -7.22 -14.22 8.41
N ALA A 218 -8.55 -14.31 8.48
CA ALA A 218 -9.27 -15.57 8.68
C ALA A 218 -9.36 -16.46 7.43
N PHE A 219 -9.46 -15.87 6.23
CA PHE A 219 -9.87 -16.61 5.03
C PHE A 219 -8.91 -16.47 3.85
N VAL A 220 -7.96 -15.54 3.90
CA VAL A 220 -7.07 -15.26 2.77
C VAL A 220 -5.67 -15.78 3.10
N PRO A 221 -5.14 -16.75 2.32
CA PRO A 221 -3.80 -17.31 2.54
C PRO A 221 -2.72 -16.38 1.96
N LEU A 222 -2.69 -15.13 2.43
CA LEU A 222 -1.74 -14.11 2.01
C LEU A 222 -1.10 -13.45 3.24
N PRO A 223 0.09 -12.82 3.10
CA PRO A 223 0.76 -12.14 4.20
C PRO A 223 -0.11 -11.04 4.82
N ASN A 224 -0.49 -11.20 6.09
CA ASN A 224 -1.25 -10.23 6.88
C ASN A 224 -0.57 -8.86 6.94
N GLU A 225 0.77 -8.83 6.90
CA GLU A 225 1.59 -7.63 6.95
C GLU A 225 1.30 -6.66 5.80
N LEU A 226 0.79 -7.17 4.68
CA LEU A 226 0.32 -6.35 3.56
C LEU A 226 -0.79 -5.38 3.96
N LEU A 227 -1.62 -5.73 4.95
CA LEU A 227 -2.66 -4.87 5.51
C LEU A 227 -2.24 -4.25 6.84
N VAL A 228 -1.53 -4.99 7.69
CA VAL A 228 -1.09 -4.52 9.01
C VAL A 228 -0.13 -3.33 8.88
N ILE A 229 0.84 -3.36 7.95
CA ILE A 229 1.80 -2.27 7.73
C ILE A 229 1.09 -0.96 7.33
N PRO A 230 0.20 -0.94 6.31
CA PRO A 230 -0.61 0.24 6.02
C PRO A 230 -1.46 0.70 7.21
N MET A 231 -2.07 -0.21 7.96
CA MET A 231 -2.91 0.14 9.10
C MET A 231 -2.11 0.81 10.22
N ALA A 232 -0.89 0.32 10.50
CA ALA A 232 0.06 0.97 11.40
C ALA A 232 0.42 2.38 10.92
N TYR A 233 0.70 2.53 9.62
CA TYR A 233 0.95 3.84 9.01
C TYR A 233 -0.24 4.81 9.15
N MET A 234 -1.47 4.28 9.10
CA MET A 234 -2.74 5.02 9.27
C MET A 234 -3.14 5.26 10.73
N ARG A 235 -2.30 4.89 11.71
CA ARG A 235 -2.52 5.10 13.16
C ARG A 235 -3.71 4.33 13.74
N TYR A 236 -4.01 3.16 13.23
CA TYR A 236 -4.92 2.27 13.96
C TYR A 236 -4.36 1.92 15.34
N SER A 237 -5.21 1.60 16.31
CA SER A 237 -4.71 1.18 17.62
C SER A 237 -4.08 -0.20 17.49
N MET A 238 -2.81 -0.32 17.90
CA MET A 238 -2.06 -1.58 17.87
C MET A 238 -2.87 -2.73 18.47
N ALA A 239 -3.46 -2.53 19.65
CA ALA A 239 -4.29 -3.54 20.31
C ALA A 239 -5.47 -4.02 19.46
N ALA A 240 -6.15 -3.12 18.72
CA ALA A 240 -7.30 -3.52 17.90
C ALA A 240 -6.86 -4.26 16.63
N VAL A 241 -5.74 -3.84 16.03
CA VAL A 241 -5.15 -4.54 14.87
C VAL A 241 -4.68 -5.92 15.29
N MET A 242 -3.94 -6.04 16.39
CA MET A 242 -3.45 -7.32 16.91
C MET A 242 -4.60 -8.24 17.34
N ALA A 243 -5.66 -7.71 17.94
CA ALA A 243 -6.86 -8.52 18.24
C ALA A 243 -7.52 -9.04 16.96
N ALA A 244 -7.74 -8.18 15.96
CA ALA A 244 -8.33 -8.59 14.69
C ALA A 244 -7.49 -9.67 13.97
N VAL A 245 -6.16 -9.51 13.95
CA VAL A 245 -5.24 -10.50 13.38
C VAL A 245 -5.20 -11.78 14.20
N LEU A 246 -5.14 -11.71 15.53
CA LEU A 246 -5.10 -12.88 16.40
C LEU A 246 -6.33 -13.77 16.20
N PHE A 247 -7.53 -13.20 16.28
CA PHE A 247 -8.76 -13.96 16.07
C PHE A 247 -8.88 -14.47 14.64
N GLY A 248 -8.42 -13.70 13.65
CA GLY A 248 -8.33 -14.15 12.27
C GLY A 248 -7.41 -15.36 12.13
N ASN A 249 -6.20 -15.28 12.67
CA ASN A 249 -5.20 -16.36 12.67
C ASN A 249 -5.70 -17.61 13.40
N VAL A 250 -6.45 -17.48 14.51
CA VAL A 250 -7.08 -18.63 15.16
C VAL A 250 -8.03 -19.36 14.19
N ILE A 251 -8.89 -18.63 13.50
CA ILE A 251 -9.83 -19.20 12.53
C ILE A 251 -9.07 -19.83 11.35
N PHE A 252 -8.14 -19.09 10.75
CA PHE A 252 -7.36 -19.54 9.61
C PHE A 252 -6.58 -20.82 9.94
N ASN A 253 -5.85 -20.83 11.05
CA ASN A 253 -5.06 -22.00 11.45
C ASN A 253 -5.94 -23.21 11.77
N THR A 254 -7.13 -23.00 12.35
CA THR A 254 -8.09 -24.08 12.59
C THR A 254 -8.61 -24.65 11.27
N LEU A 255 -9.03 -23.80 10.33
CA LEU A 255 -9.50 -24.22 9.01
C LEU A 255 -8.42 -24.96 8.23
N MET A 256 -7.18 -24.45 8.27
CA MET A 256 -6.02 -25.08 7.65
C MET A 256 -5.72 -26.44 8.27
N ALA A 257 -5.65 -26.54 9.60
CA ALA A 257 -5.42 -27.80 10.30
C ALA A 257 -6.49 -28.84 9.97
N MET A 258 -7.77 -28.46 9.98
CA MET A 258 -8.87 -29.35 9.60
C MET A 258 -8.77 -29.78 8.13
N GLY A 259 -8.48 -28.84 7.22
CA GLY A 259 -8.34 -29.14 5.79
C GLY A 259 -7.19 -30.10 5.50
N VAL A 260 -6.03 -29.87 6.12
CA VAL A 260 -4.86 -30.74 6.02
C VAL A 260 -5.18 -32.12 6.59
N SER A 261 -5.75 -32.20 7.79
CA SER A 261 -6.14 -33.49 8.40
C SER A 261 -7.14 -34.28 7.57
N LEU A 262 -8.06 -33.62 6.86
CA LEU A 262 -8.98 -34.30 5.93
C LEU A 262 -8.25 -34.89 4.71
N ILE A 263 -7.28 -34.16 4.16
CA ILE A 263 -6.50 -34.59 2.99
C ILE A 263 -5.59 -35.77 3.35
N PHE A 264 -4.88 -35.68 4.47
CA PHE A 264 -3.91 -36.70 4.89
C PHE A 264 -4.53 -37.84 5.70
N GLY A 265 -5.66 -37.60 6.39
CA GLY A 265 -6.38 -38.60 7.17
C GLY A 265 -7.35 -39.48 6.37
N ALA A 266 -7.76 -39.06 5.16
CA ALA A 266 -8.62 -39.87 4.29
C ALA A 266 -7.87 -41.01 3.56
N GLY A 267 -6.57 -41.17 3.80
CA GLY A 267 -5.71 -42.21 3.19
C GLY A 267 -5.35 -43.38 4.10
N GLY A 268 -5.92 -43.46 5.30
CA GLY A 268 -5.70 -44.55 6.28
C GLY A 268 -6.89 -45.48 6.41
#